data_AF-A0A655AQ49-F1
#
_entry.id   AF-A0A655AQ49-F1
#
_cell.length_a   1.000
_cell.length_b   1.000
_cell.length_c   1.000
_cell.angle_alpha   90.00
_cell.angle_beta   90.00
_cell.angle_gamma   90.00
#
_symmetry.space_group_name_H-M   'P 1'
#
loop_
_entity.id
_entity.type
_entity.pdbx_description
1 polymer ?
#
loop_
_entity_poly.entity_id
_entity_poly.type
_entity_poly.pdbx_seq_one_letter_code
_entity_poly.pdbx_strand_id
1 'polypeptide(L)' 'MLTRSRILEEVWGFDFPTSGNALEVYVGYLRRKTEADGEPRLIHTVRGVGYVLRETPP' A
#
# COMPACT_ATOMS: atom_id res chain seq x y z
N MET A 1 -4.25 -10.11 0.64
CA MET A 1 -3.21 -9.51 -0.23
C MET A 1 -3.90 -8.90 -1.43
N LEU A 2 -3.52 -7.70 -1.85
CA LEU A 2 -4.15 -6.98 -2.96
C LEU A 2 -3.09 -6.56 -3.98
N THR A 3 -3.44 -6.68 -5.27
CA THR A 3 -2.57 -6.23 -6.36
C THR A 3 -2.57 -4.71 -6.48
N ARG A 4 -1.51 -4.14 -7.08
CA ARG A 4 -1.44 -2.70 -7.32
C ARG A 4 -2.65 -2.18 -8.12
N SER A 5 -3.00 -2.90 -9.18
CA SER A 5 -4.14 -2.56 -10.05
C SER A 5 -5.46 -2.54 -9.26
N ARG A 6 -5.69 -3.54 -8.42
CA ARG A 6 -6.92 -3.61 -7.62
C ARG A 6 -7.00 -2.48 -6.58
N ILE A 7 -5.91 -2.16 -5.90
CA ILE A 7 -5.90 -1.05 -4.93
C ILE A 7 -6.16 0.29 -5.64
N LEU A 8 -5.56 0.48 -6.82
CA LEU A 8 -5.77 1.71 -7.61
C LEU A 8 -7.22 1.84 -8.07
N GLU A 9 -7.79 0.77 -8.61
CA GLU A 9 -9.19 0.71 -9.06
C GLU A 9 -10.17 1.00 -7.91
N GLU A 10 -9.99 0.39 -6.75
CA GLU A 10 -10.90 0.54 -5.61
C GLU A 10 -10.81 1.90 -4.92
N VAL A 11 -9.63 2.52 -4.87
CA VAL A 11 -9.42 3.78 -4.13
C VAL A 11 -9.60 5.00 -5.01
N TRP A 12 -9.22 4.92 -6.29
CA TRP A 12 -9.23 6.06 -7.21
C TRP A 12 -10.08 5.86 -8.47
N GLY A 13 -10.58 4.66 -8.73
CA GLY A 13 -11.34 4.35 -9.95
C GLY A 13 -10.49 4.29 -11.22
N PHE A 14 -11.16 4.24 -12.37
CA PHE A 14 -10.52 4.13 -13.69
C PHE A 14 -9.82 5.41 -14.16
N ASP A 15 -10.10 6.55 -13.52
CA ASP A 15 -9.63 7.87 -13.95
C ASP A 15 -8.29 8.28 -13.34
N PHE A 16 -7.64 7.40 -12.56
CA PHE A 16 -6.35 7.75 -11.97
C PHE A 16 -5.26 7.70 -13.04
N PRO A 17 -4.64 8.84 -13.40
CA PRO A 17 -3.54 8.83 -14.34
C PRO A 17 -2.42 7.98 -13.73
N THR A 18 -1.99 6.96 -14.46
CA THR A 18 -1.04 5.93 -14.05
C THR A 18 0.39 6.47 -13.88
N SER A 19 0.56 7.75 -13.53
CA SER A 19 1.85 8.36 -13.24
C SER A 19 2.50 7.60 -12.08
N GLY A 20 3.49 6.80 -12.47
CA GLY A 20 3.94 5.64 -11.73
C GLY A 20 4.67 6.02 -10.45
N ASN A 21 3.97 5.86 -9.32
CA ASN A 21 4.47 5.70 -7.95
C ASN A 21 3.47 6.22 -6.91
N ALA A 22 2.35 6.82 -7.30
CA ALA A 22 1.36 7.37 -6.37
C ALA A 22 0.97 6.36 -5.26
N LEU A 23 0.70 5.11 -5.64
CA LEU A 23 0.40 4.05 -4.69
C LEU A 23 1.53 3.85 -3.65
N GLU A 24 2.79 3.91 -4.06
CA GLU A 24 3.94 3.77 -3.15
C GLU A 24 4.06 4.97 -2.20
N VAL A 25 3.79 6.18 -2.69
CA VAL A 25 3.76 7.41 -1.89
C VAL A 25 2.68 7.32 -0.81
N TYR A 26 1.45 6.96 -1.19
CA TYR A 26 0.34 6.82 -0.25
C TYR A 26 0.56 5.67 0.74
N VAL A 27 1.13 4.55 0.31
CA VAL A 27 1.52 3.48 1.25
C VAL A 27 2.59 3.97 2.23
N GLY A 28 3.56 4.76 1.77
CA GLY A 28 4.53 5.40 2.66
C GLY A 28 3.87 6.33 3.68
N TYR A 29 2.82 7.05 3.29
CA TYR A 29 2.06 7.91 4.20
C TYR A 29 1.26 7.11 5.22
N LEU A 30 0.62 6.02 4.80
CA LEU A 30 -0.09 5.11 5.70
C LEU A 30 0.86 4.50 6.71
N ARG A 31 2.00 3.96 6.26
CA ARG A 31 3.02 3.39 7.16
C ARG A 31 3.48 4.39 8.21
N ARG A 32 3.76 5.64 7.84
CA ARG A 32 4.15 6.67 8.82
C ARG A 32 3.08 6.92 9.89
N LYS A 33 1.80 6.75 9.56
CA LYS A 33 0.69 6.92 10.50
C LYS A 33 0.43 5.66 11.33
N THR A 34 0.55 4.47 10.74
CA THR A 34 0.27 3.20 11.41
C THR A 34 1.44 2.65 12.20
N GLU A 35 2.68 2.99 11.82
CA GLU A 35 3.93 2.62 12.50
C GLU A 35 4.40 3.75 13.45
N ALA A 36 3.53 4.73 13.72
CA ALA A 36 3.82 5.80 14.69
C ALA A 36 3.99 5.19 16.10
N ASP A 37 4.75 5.87 16.96
CA ASP A 37 4.94 5.46 18.37
C ASP A 37 5.53 4.05 18.58
N GLY A 38 6.18 3.49 17.55
CA GLY A 38 6.79 2.16 17.61
C GLY A 38 5.82 1.01 17.34
N GLU A 39 4.61 1.32 16.88
CA GLU A 39 3.63 0.31 16.46
C GLU A 39 4.18 -0.59 15.33
N PRO A 40 3.80 -1.88 15.29
CA PRO A 40 4.33 -2.84 14.34
C PRO A 40 3.93 -2.50 12.91
N ARG A 41 4.78 -2.87 11.95
CA ARG A 41 4.47 -2.72 10.52
C ARG A 41 3.28 -3.60 10.14
N LEU A 42 2.18 -2.95 9.80
CA LEU A 42 0.97 -3.61 9.31
C LEU A 42 0.97 -3.78 7.79
N ILE A 43 1.48 -2.81 7.03
CA ILE A 43 1.42 -2.84 5.56
C ILE A 43 2.74 -3.35 4.99
N HIS A 44 2.73 -4.52 4.36
CA HIS A 44 3.91 -5.17 3.78
C HIS A 44 3.88 -5.12 2.26
N THR A 45 5.05 -4.94 1.65
CA THR A 45 5.22 -4.95 0.19
C THR A 45 5.52 -6.36 -0.28
N VAL A 46 4.70 -6.88 -1.20
CA VAL A 46 4.98 -8.11 -1.94
C VAL A 46 5.50 -7.73 -3.32
N ARG A 47 6.83 -7.84 -3.50
CA ARG A 47 7.51 -7.45 -4.74
C ARG A 47 6.87 -8.14 -5.94
N GLY A 48 6.63 -7.38 -7.01
CA GLY A 48 6.03 -7.89 -8.24
C GLY A 48 4.51 -8.11 -8.18
N VAL A 49 3.87 -7.93 -7.01
CA VAL A 49 2.42 -8.20 -6.90
C VAL A 49 1.62 -7.04 -6.29
N GLY A 50 2.00 -6.54 -5.11
CA GLY A 50 1.25 -5.48 -4.45
C GLY A 50 1.50 -5.39 -2.95
N TYR A 51 0.43 -5.27 -2.17
CA TYR A 51 0.50 -5.02 -0.73
C TYR A 51 -0.36 -5.98 0.07
N VAL A 52 0.03 -6.23 1.31
CA VAL A 52 -0.74 -7.03 2.27
C VAL A 52 -0.75 -6.35 3.63
N LEU A 53 -1.91 -6.33 4.27
CA LEU A 53 -2.07 -5.88 5.65
C LEU A 53 -2.01 -7.10 6.58
N ARG A 54 -1.06 -7.13 7.52
CA ARG A 54 -0.90 -8.17 8.55
C ARG A 54 0.11 -7.76 9.62
N GLU A 55 -0.03 -8.34 10.80
CA GLU A 55 0.84 -8.09 11.94
C GLU A 55 2.24 -8.74 11.81
N THR A 56 2.33 -9.87 11.10
CA THR A 56 3.59 -10.63 10.95
C THR A 56 4.18 -10.48 9.55
N PRO A 57 5.48 -10.20 9.38
CA PRO A 57 6.12 -10.11 8.05
C PRO A 57 5.95 -11.38 7.18
N PRO A 58 5.98 -11.24 5.83
CA PRO A 58 6.09 -12.35 4.88
C PRO A 58 7.28 -13.26 5.03
#